data_AF-A0A6H9XZF3-F1
#
_entry.id   AF-A0A6H9XZF3-F1
#
_cell.length_a   1.000
_cell.length_b   1.000
_cell.length_c   1.000
_cell.angle_alpha   90.00
_cell.angle_beta   90.00
_cell.angle_gamma   90.00
#
_symmetry.space_group_name_H-M   'P 1'
#
loop_
_entity.id
_entity.type
_entity.pdbx_description
1 polymer ?
#
loop_
_entity_poly.entity_id
_entity_poly.type
_entity_poly.pdbx_seq_one_letter_code
_entity_poly.pdbx_strand_id
1 'polypeptide(L)'
;MTDPLLIAQHDATGLHILPQMANRHGLVTGATGTGKTVTLQTLAEHFSDIGVPCFLSDVKGDLSGISQPGGGNAKVAERVEQLKLEGFEHKAYPVTFWDAFGEQGHPVRATVSDMGPLLLGRMLDLNETQSGVLNLVFKVADDNGLLLLDLKDLRAMLAYVGENAKTFTTEYGNVSSASIGAIQRGLLALESQGGEQIFGEPMLNIDDLIQTDRGHGVVNILSADRLMQSPKLYATLLLWLLSELFEKLPEAGDLDKPKLVFFFDEAHLLFNDAPDALVDKIEQVVRLIRSKGVGVFFVTQNPADVPDKVLSQLGNRVQHALRAFSARDQKAVKAAAETMRDNPDLDEAAAITELGVGEALVSFLDAKGRPGVVERAFIVPPQGQIGPITDAQRRRIIQTSLVAGVYDKAVDRESAYEKLKARAEEAAQAAAAEAQAKADAKTARQAGSNGSGTLGGVLGGSGRREGAVEALAKSAARAIGSQVGRSIIRGVLGSLFGKR
;
A
#
# COMPACT_ATOMS: atom_id res chain seq x y z
N MET A 1 6.34 -13.84 -28.57
CA MET A 1 4.91 -13.73 -28.24
C MET A 1 4.50 -14.95 -27.44
N THR A 2 4.03 -14.71 -26.21
CA THR A 2 3.46 -15.71 -25.32
C THR A 2 2.09 -16.14 -25.85
N ASP A 3 1.74 -17.43 -25.72
CA ASP A 3 0.47 -17.94 -26.21
C ASP A 3 -0.74 -17.31 -25.49
N PRO A 4 -1.86 -17.08 -26.20
CA PRO A 4 -3.11 -16.63 -25.59
C PRO A 4 -3.62 -17.61 -24.50
N LEU A 5 -4.14 -17.07 -23.40
CA LEU A 5 -4.61 -17.87 -22.27
C LEU A 5 -6.13 -18.04 -22.36
N LEU A 6 -6.62 -19.27 -22.51
CA LEU A 6 -8.05 -19.57 -22.57
C LEU A 6 -8.70 -19.33 -21.21
N ILE A 7 -9.66 -18.40 -21.10
CA ILE A 7 -10.32 -18.09 -19.81
C ILE A 7 -11.78 -18.54 -19.79
N ALA A 8 -12.44 -18.51 -20.93
CA ALA A 8 -13.84 -18.93 -21.06
C ALA A 8 -14.07 -19.57 -22.42
N GLN A 9 -15.10 -20.40 -22.54
CA GLN A 9 -15.43 -21.09 -23.78
C GLN A 9 -16.95 -21.19 -23.95
N HIS A 10 -17.40 -20.98 -25.18
CA HIS A 10 -18.78 -21.25 -25.61
C HIS A 10 -18.71 -22.12 -26.86
N ASP A 11 -19.25 -23.34 -26.78
CA ASP A 11 -19.13 -24.39 -27.79
C ASP A 11 -17.66 -24.58 -28.27
N ALA A 12 -17.36 -24.25 -29.52
CA ALA A 12 -16.01 -24.33 -30.09
C ALA A 12 -15.23 -23.01 -30.03
N THR A 13 -15.85 -21.93 -29.54
CA THR A 13 -15.26 -20.59 -29.47
C THR A 13 -14.59 -20.38 -28.11
N GLY A 14 -13.26 -20.36 -28.12
CA GLY A 14 -12.46 -20.02 -26.94
C GLY A 14 -12.23 -18.50 -26.82
N LEU A 15 -12.51 -17.96 -25.63
CA LEU A 15 -12.26 -16.57 -25.28
C LEU A 15 -10.96 -16.49 -24.49
N HIS A 16 -9.97 -15.84 -25.10
CA HIS A 16 -8.61 -15.81 -24.61
C HIS A 16 -8.23 -14.40 -24.13
N ILE A 17 -7.51 -14.33 -23.01
CA ILE A 17 -6.76 -13.13 -22.66
C ILE A 17 -5.38 -13.19 -23.31
N LEU A 18 -4.98 -12.11 -23.98
CA LEU A 18 -3.65 -11.99 -24.55
C LEU A 18 -2.68 -11.51 -23.45
N PRO A 19 -1.59 -12.25 -23.14
CA PRO A 19 -0.65 -11.85 -22.08
C PRO A 19 -0.13 -10.42 -22.25
N GLN A 20 0.29 -10.03 -23.46
CA GLN A 20 0.74 -8.68 -23.80
C GLN A 20 -0.32 -7.57 -23.60
N MET A 21 -1.61 -7.93 -23.46
CA MET A 21 -2.71 -7.00 -23.19
C MET A 21 -3.20 -7.04 -21.74
N ALA A 22 -2.66 -7.92 -20.90
CA ALA A 22 -3.06 -8.05 -19.50
C ALA A 22 -2.67 -6.82 -18.65
N ASN A 23 -1.62 -6.09 -19.05
CA ASN A 23 -1.25 -4.82 -18.40
C ASN A 23 -2.19 -3.64 -18.76
N ARG A 24 -3.19 -3.85 -19.62
CA ARG A 24 -4.28 -2.90 -19.88
C ARG A 24 -5.46 -3.07 -18.92
N HIS A 25 -5.17 -3.68 -17.78
CA HIS A 25 -6.06 -3.83 -16.63
C HIS A 25 -7.34 -4.61 -16.95
N GLY A 26 -8.12 -4.91 -15.92
CA GLY A 26 -9.38 -5.59 -16.10
C GLY A 26 -10.38 -5.37 -14.98
N LEU A 27 -11.62 -5.73 -15.25
CA LEU A 27 -12.72 -5.74 -14.31
C LEU A 27 -13.40 -7.11 -14.33
N VAL A 28 -13.54 -7.69 -13.14
CA VAL A 28 -14.35 -8.90 -12.90
C VAL A 28 -15.50 -8.54 -11.97
N THR A 29 -16.73 -8.66 -12.45
CA THR A 29 -17.93 -8.20 -11.73
C THR A 29 -19.01 -9.27 -11.63
N GLY A 30 -19.95 -9.12 -10.71
CA GLY A 30 -21.06 -10.06 -10.51
C GLY A 30 -21.46 -10.23 -9.05
N ALA A 31 -22.65 -10.78 -8.79
CA ALA A 31 -23.14 -11.02 -7.44
C ALA A 31 -22.30 -12.05 -6.66
N THR A 32 -22.54 -12.18 -5.36
CA THR A 32 -21.88 -13.19 -4.53
C THR A 32 -22.25 -14.61 -5.01
N GLY A 33 -21.24 -15.48 -5.11
CA GLY A 33 -21.42 -16.88 -5.50
C GLY A 33 -21.64 -17.16 -6.99
N THR A 34 -21.49 -16.16 -7.86
CA THR A 34 -21.74 -16.33 -9.31
C THR A 34 -20.53 -16.85 -10.09
N GLY A 35 -19.32 -16.73 -9.54
CA GLY A 35 -18.10 -17.26 -10.17
C GLY A 35 -16.88 -16.32 -10.14
N LYS A 36 -16.99 -15.12 -9.55
CA LYS A 36 -15.87 -14.15 -9.49
C LYS A 36 -14.56 -14.72 -8.95
N THR A 37 -14.60 -15.38 -7.78
CA THR A 37 -13.41 -16.00 -7.16
C THR A 37 -12.80 -17.05 -8.08
N VAL A 38 -13.64 -17.86 -8.75
CA VAL A 38 -13.18 -18.85 -9.74
C VAL A 38 -12.49 -18.18 -10.92
N THR A 39 -13.06 -17.10 -11.49
CA THR A 39 -12.40 -16.35 -12.56
C THR A 39 -11.07 -15.75 -12.12
N LEU A 40 -11.02 -15.14 -10.93
CA LEU A 40 -9.78 -14.59 -10.35
C LEU A 40 -8.73 -15.70 -10.24
N GLN A 41 -9.09 -16.85 -9.66
CA GLN A 41 -8.20 -17.99 -9.52
C GLN A 41 -7.72 -18.50 -10.88
N THR A 42 -8.61 -18.77 -11.84
CA THR A 42 -8.25 -19.22 -13.19
C THR A 42 -7.30 -18.24 -13.89
N LEU A 43 -7.52 -16.93 -13.76
CA LEU A 43 -6.61 -15.92 -14.32
C LEU A 43 -5.23 -15.99 -13.65
N ALA A 44 -5.17 -16.02 -12.32
CA ALA A 44 -3.92 -16.07 -11.56
C ALA A 44 -3.11 -17.34 -11.87
N GLU A 45 -3.81 -18.47 -12.00
CA GLU A 45 -3.28 -19.77 -12.41
C GLU A 45 -2.62 -19.71 -13.80
N HIS A 46 -3.35 -19.22 -14.81
CA HIS A 46 -2.81 -19.12 -16.17
C HIS A 46 -1.67 -18.10 -16.29
N PHE A 47 -1.69 -17.01 -15.51
CA PHE A 47 -0.55 -16.10 -15.43
C PHE A 47 0.66 -16.77 -14.78
N SER A 48 0.46 -17.49 -13.68
CA SER A 48 1.52 -18.25 -13.01
C SER A 48 2.16 -19.26 -13.98
N ASP A 49 1.38 -19.98 -14.79
CA ASP A 49 1.89 -20.93 -15.80
C ASP A 49 2.88 -20.33 -16.79
N ILE A 50 2.61 -19.11 -17.25
CA ILE A 50 3.51 -18.41 -18.17
C ILE A 50 4.61 -17.65 -17.44
N GLY A 51 4.85 -17.91 -16.16
CA GLY A 51 5.90 -17.26 -15.38
C GLY A 51 5.60 -15.81 -15.02
N VAL A 52 4.31 -15.42 -14.94
CA VAL A 52 3.87 -14.09 -14.49
C VAL A 52 3.41 -14.19 -13.04
N PRO A 53 4.15 -13.57 -12.10
CA PRO A 53 3.75 -13.49 -10.70
C PRO A 53 2.41 -12.76 -10.56
N CYS A 54 1.65 -13.12 -9.53
CA CYS A 54 0.38 -12.48 -9.21
C CYS A 54 0.37 -11.99 -7.77
N PHE A 55 -0.35 -10.93 -7.49
CA PHE A 55 -0.68 -10.49 -6.13
C PHE A 55 -2.18 -10.51 -5.94
N LEU A 56 -2.68 -11.24 -4.95
CA LEU A 56 -4.11 -11.40 -4.65
C LEU A 56 -4.37 -10.88 -3.24
N SER A 57 -5.30 -9.92 -3.10
CA SER A 57 -5.85 -9.56 -1.80
C SER A 57 -6.96 -10.54 -1.41
N ASP A 58 -6.68 -11.51 -0.55
CA ASP A 58 -7.64 -12.55 -0.14
C ASP A 58 -8.44 -12.09 1.09
N VAL A 59 -9.57 -11.48 0.78
CA VAL A 59 -10.51 -10.89 1.73
C VAL A 59 -11.39 -11.97 2.38
N LYS A 60 -11.67 -13.06 1.66
CA LYS A 60 -12.59 -14.14 2.09
C LYS A 60 -11.87 -15.35 2.68
N GLY A 61 -10.55 -15.45 2.49
CA GLY A 61 -9.73 -16.59 2.90
C GLY A 61 -9.88 -17.82 2.01
N ASP A 62 -10.47 -17.68 0.81
CA ASP A 62 -10.85 -18.80 -0.05
C ASP A 62 -9.90 -19.02 -1.25
N LEU A 63 -8.85 -18.19 -1.40
CA LEU A 63 -7.88 -18.29 -2.50
C LEU A 63 -6.65 -19.14 -2.16
N SER A 64 -6.42 -19.46 -0.88
CA SER A 64 -5.26 -20.23 -0.44
C SER A 64 -5.15 -21.64 -1.05
N GLY A 65 -6.26 -22.21 -1.52
CA GLY A 65 -6.35 -23.50 -2.20
C GLY A 65 -5.50 -23.61 -3.47
N ILE A 66 -5.20 -22.51 -4.15
CA ILE A 66 -4.36 -22.49 -5.36
C ILE A 66 -2.97 -23.12 -5.12
N SER A 67 -2.51 -23.17 -3.86
CA SER A 67 -1.26 -23.84 -3.46
C SER A 67 -1.30 -25.37 -3.50
N GLN A 68 -2.48 -25.98 -3.65
CA GLN A 68 -2.69 -27.42 -3.66
C GLN A 68 -3.26 -27.87 -5.01
N PRO A 69 -2.95 -29.10 -5.47
CA PRO A 69 -3.62 -29.64 -6.64
C PRO A 69 -5.13 -29.70 -6.38
N GLY A 70 -5.91 -29.35 -7.40
CA GLY A 70 -7.35 -29.53 -7.36
C GLY A 70 -7.78 -31.00 -7.30
N GLY A 71 -9.07 -31.24 -7.53
CA GLY A 71 -9.66 -32.56 -7.56
C GLY A 71 -10.76 -32.74 -6.52
N GLY A 72 -11.52 -33.83 -6.65
CA GLY A 72 -12.62 -34.15 -5.74
C GLY A 72 -13.85 -33.23 -5.82
N ASN A 73 -13.89 -32.29 -6.77
CA ASN A 73 -15.02 -31.38 -6.97
C ASN A 73 -15.84 -31.79 -8.21
N ALA A 74 -17.05 -32.31 -7.99
CA ALA A 74 -17.93 -32.78 -9.05
C ALA A 74 -18.28 -31.69 -10.08
N LYS A 75 -18.44 -30.43 -9.66
CA LYS A 75 -18.76 -29.32 -10.57
C LYS A 75 -17.60 -28.98 -11.49
N VAL A 76 -16.36 -29.13 -11.02
CA VAL A 76 -15.16 -28.96 -11.86
C VAL A 76 -15.09 -30.07 -12.89
N ALA A 77 -15.30 -31.33 -12.48
CA ALA A 77 -15.30 -32.47 -13.39
C ALA A 77 -16.38 -32.34 -14.48
N GLU A 78 -17.61 -31.97 -14.09
CA GLU A 78 -18.72 -31.71 -15.02
C GLU A 78 -18.37 -30.58 -16.00
N ARG A 79 -17.76 -29.49 -15.52
CA ARG A 79 -17.36 -28.36 -16.38
C ARG A 79 -16.26 -28.75 -17.38
N VAL A 80 -15.28 -29.54 -16.95
CA VAL A 80 -14.21 -30.04 -17.84
C VAL A 80 -14.78 -30.91 -18.96
N GLU A 81 -15.70 -31.80 -18.63
CA GLU A 81 -16.40 -32.65 -19.60
C GLU A 81 -17.28 -31.81 -20.55
N GLN A 82 -18.07 -30.89 -19.99
CA GLN A 82 -18.95 -29.98 -20.74
C GLN A 82 -18.17 -29.17 -21.78
N LEU A 83 -17.01 -28.63 -21.39
CA LEU A 83 -16.17 -27.80 -22.24
C LEU A 83 -15.20 -28.60 -23.12
N LYS A 84 -15.13 -29.92 -22.95
CA LYS A 84 -14.20 -30.81 -23.68
C LYS A 84 -12.74 -30.32 -23.57
N LEU A 85 -12.31 -29.94 -22.37
CA LEU A 85 -10.97 -29.41 -22.13
C LEU A 85 -9.94 -30.56 -22.19
N GLU A 86 -9.38 -30.78 -23.37
CA GLU A 86 -8.30 -31.74 -23.59
C GLU A 86 -7.04 -31.34 -22.81
N GLY A 87 -6.43 -32.29 -22.11
CA GLY A 87 -5.21 -32.03 -21.33
C GLY A 87 -5.43 -31.28 -20.02
N PHE A 88 -6.66 -31.15 -19.53
CA PHE A 88 -6.92 -30.62 -18.20
C PHE A 88 -6.31 -31.52 -17.11
N GLU A 89 -5.38 -30.95 -16.34
CA GLU A 89 -4.73 -31.64 -15.22
C GLU A 89 -4.86 -30.83 -13.94
N HIS A 90 -5.09 -31.49 -12.81
CA HIS A 90 -5.03 -30.82 -11.52
C HIS A 90 -3.58 -30.54 -11.12
N LYS A 91 -3.28 -29.30 -10.73
CA LYS A 91 -1.93 -28.90 -10.33
C LYS A 91 -1.94 -27.84 -9.25
N ALA A 92 -0.83 -27.77 -8.51
CA ALA A 92 -0.57 -26.76 -7.51
C ALA A 92 0.30 -25.64 -8.09
N TYR A 93 0.16 -24.44 -7.55
CA TYR A 93 0.97 -23.28 -7.94
C TYR A 93 1.84 -22.81 -6.78
N PRO A 94 3.01 -22.21 -7.06
CA PRO A 94 3.86 -21.65 -6.01
C PRO A 94 3.16 -20.46 -5.36
N VAL A 95 3.03 -20.49 -4.03
CA VAL A 95 2.34 -19.46 -3.25
C VAL A 95 3.25 -18.90 -2.17
N THR A 96 3.21 -17.57 -2.00
CA THR A 96 3.76 -16.87 -0.82
C THR A 96 2.62 -16.19 -0.09
N PHE A 97 2.44 -16.52 1.19
CA PHE A 97 1.45 -15.86 2.03
C PHE A 97 2.02 -14.61 2.70
N TRP A 98 1.23 -13.54 2.68
CA TRP A 98 1.52 -12.24 3.27
C TRP A 98 0.42 -11.89 4.26
N ASP A 99 0.76 -11.18 5.33
CA ASP A 99 -0.19 -10.73 6.35
C ASP A 99 0.32 -9.43 6.98
N ALA A 100 -0.54 -8.43 7.14
CA ALA A 100 -0.19 -7.19 7.82
C ALA A 100 0.17 -7.38 9.31
N PHE A 101 -0.36 -8.43 9.95
CA PHE A 101 -0.17 -8.73 11.37
C PHE A 101 0.82 -9.88 11.62
N GLY A 102 1.24 -10.59 10.56
CA GLY A 102 2.22 -11.70 10.63
C GLY A 102 1.70 -12.99 11.27
N GLU A 103 0.38 -13.21 11.33
CA GLU A 103 -0.24 -14.40 11.92
C GLU A 103 -0.45 -15.51 10.88
N GLN A 104 -0.92 -15.15 9.67
CA GLN A 104 -1.27 -16.07 8.59
C GLN A 104 -0.29 -16.06 7.39
N GLY A 105 0.78 -15.28 7.48
CA GLY A 105 1.75 -15.07 6.41
C GLY A 105 2.96 -14.27 6.86
N HIS A 106 3.87 -13.98 5.93
CA HIS A 106 5.02 -13.11 6.16
C HIS A 106 4.53 -11.67 6.44
N PRO A 107 5.07 -11.00 7.47
CA PRO A 107 4.60 -9.66 7.84
C PRO A 107 4.86 -8.64 6.74
N VAL A 108 3.80 -7.97 6.28
CA VAL A 108 3.92 -6.85 5.33
C VAL A 108 4.12 -5.56 6.12
N ARG A 109 5.28 -4.94 5.94
CA ARG A 109 5.60 -3.65 6.57
C ARG A 109 5.87 -2.55 5.55
N ALA A 110 5.45 -1.34 5.91
CA ALA A 110 5.77 -0.07 5.28
C ALA A 110 6.46 0.83 6.31
N THR A 111 7.28 1.80 5.89
CA THR A 111 7.70 2.85 6.84
C THR A 111 6.72 4.02 6.81
N VAL A 112 6.63 4.80 7.89
CA VAL A 112 5.79 6.02 7.91
C VAL A 112 6.21 7.02 6.83
N SER A 113 7.53 7.19 6.63
CA SER A 113 8.11 8.01 5.57
C SER A 113 7.64 7.58 4.18
N ASP A 114 7.59 6.26 3.94
CA ASP A 114 7.24 5.68 2.64
C ASP A 114 5.73 5.72 2.37
N MET A 115 4.91 5.44 3.40
CA MET A 115 3.45 5.62 3.33
C MET A 115 3.07 7.08 3.02
N GLY A 116 3.77 8.03 3.65
CA GLY A 116 3.61 9.45 3.41
C GLY A 116 2.32 10.06 3.97
N PRO A 117 2.23 11.40 3.96
CA PRO A 117 1.17 12.14 4.66
C PRO A 117 -0.21 11.99 4.03
N LEU A 118 -0.30 11.75 2.72
CA LEU A 118 -1.59 11.62 2.02
C LEU A 118 -2.32 10.32 2.41
N LEU A 119 -1.61 9.20 2.32
CA LEU A 119 -2.15 7.88 2.64
C LEU A 119 -2.42 7.74 4.15
N LEU A 120 -1.53 8.27 4.99
CA LEU A 120 -1.76 8.37 6.43
C LEU A 120 -2.94 9.28 6.76
N GLY A 121 -3.11 10.40 6.04
CA GLY A 121 -4.27 11.28 6.19
C GLY A 121 -5.59 10.54 5.99
N ARG A 122 -5.69 9.70 4.94
CA ARG A 122 -6.85 8.81 4.75
C ARG A 122 -6.97 7.78 5.85
N MET A 123 -5.87 7.11 6.20
CA MET A 123 -5.87 6.06 7.23
C MET A 123 -6.39 6.57 8.57
N LEU A 124 -6.03 7.81 8.92
CA LEU A 124 -6.40 8.49 10.17
C LEU A 124 -7.70 9.30 10.07
N ASP A 125 -8.36 9.30 8.90
CA ASP A 125 -9.58 10.07 8.63
C ASP A 125 -9.44 11.58 8.87
N LEU A 126 -8.32 12.14 8.43
CA LEU A 126 -8.01 13.55 8.64
C LEU A 126 -8.81 14.45 7.71
N ASN A 127 -9.33 15.55 8.25
CA ASN A 127 -9.86 16.63 7.42
C ASN A 127 -8.72 17.41 6.71
N GLU A 128 -9.08 18.35 5.84
CA GLU A 128 -8.12 19.13 5.05
C GLU A 128 -7.11 19.89 5.92
N THR A 129 -7.55 20.51 7.02
CA THR A 129 -6.67 21.26 7.93
C THR A 129 -5.69 20.33 8.65
N GLN A 130 -6.16 19.18 9.13
CA GLN A 130 -5.31 18.18 9.78
C GLN A 130 -4.32 17.55 8.79
N SER A 131 -4.77 17.28 7.57
CA SER A 131 -3.91 16.80 6.49
C SER A 131 -2.81 17.83 6.15
N GLY A 132 -3.13 19.12 6.12
CA GLY A 132 -2.15 20.19 5.94
C GLY A 132 -1.08 20.20 7.05
N VAL A 133 -1.50 20.04 8.31
CA VAL A 133 -0.57 19.93 9.45
C VAL A 133 0.29 18.68 9.36
N LEU A 134 -0.27 17.53 8.96
CA LEU A 134 0.50 16.30 8.77
C LEU A 134 1.56 16.46 7.67
N ASN A 135 1.21 17.10 6.55
CA ASN A 135 2.17 17.41 5.49
C ASN A 135 3.32 18.30 5.99
N LEU A 136 3.02 19.31 6.80
CA LEU A 136 4.02 20.17 7.43
C LEU A 136 4.96 19.37 8.33
N VAL A 137 4.43 18.46 9.15
CA VAL A 137 5.23 17.60 10.04
C VAL A 137 6.21 16.75 9.25
N PHE A 138 5.77 16.17 8.13
CA PHE A 138 6.64 15.42 7.22
C PHE A 138 7.73 16.31 6.62
N LYS A 139 7.37 17.52 6.17
CA LYS A 139 8.32 18.48 5.60
C LYS A 139 9.40 18.87 6.61
N VAL A 140 9.02 19.13 7.87
CA VAL A 140 9.98 19.42 8.94
C VAL A 140 10.89 18.22 9.22
N ALA A 141 10.36 16.99 9.21
CA ALA A 141 11.18 15.78 9.37
C ALA A 141 12.25 15.67 8.27
N ASP A 142 11.84 15.87 7.01
CA ASP A 142 12.73 15.81 5.85
C ASP A 142 13.85 16.85 5.92
N ASP A 143 13.49 18.11 6.19
CA ASP A 143 14.45 19.22 6.25
C ASP A 143 15.46 19.06 7.40
N ASN A 144 15.11 18.28 8.42
CA ASN A 144 15.97 17.96 9.55
C ASN A 144 16.69 16.59 9.42
N GLY A 145 16.45 15.83 8.34
CA GLY A 145 17.02 14.50 8.16
C GLY A 145 16.59 13.49 9.23
N LEU A 146 15.34 13.61 9.69
CA LEU A 146 14.73 12.74 10.69
C LEU A 146 13.90 11.66 9.99
N LEU A 147 14.27 10.39 10.18
CA LEU A 147 13.59 9.25 9.57
C LEU A 147 12.29 8.95 10.33
N LEU A 148 11.19 8.81 9.61
CA LEU A 148 9.92 8.34 10.17
C LEU A 148 9.76 6.87 9.79
N LEU A 149 10.24 5.96 10.62
CA LEU A 149 10.16 4.53 10.35
C LEU A 149 8.81 3.98 10.81
N ASP A 150 8.36 4.37 12.01
CA ASP A 150 7.17 3.81 12.63
C ASP A 150 6.26 4.86 13.32
N LEU A 151 5.28 4.39 14.10
CA LEU A 151 4.33 5.26 14.80
C LEU A 151 4.95 6.00 16.01
N LYS A 152 6.01 5.49 16.66
CA LYS A 152 6.71 6.25 17.74
C LYS A 152 7.41 7.46 17.13
N ASP A 153 7.97 7.33 15.94
CA ASP A 153 8.61 8.44 15.22
C ASP A 153 7.63 9.55 14.88
N LEU A 154 6.48 9.19 14.31
CA LEU A 154 5.48 10.18 13.93
C LEU A 154 4.92 10.91 15.15
N ARG A 155 4.66 10.19 16.24
CA ARG A 155 4.22 10.80 17.52
C ARG A 155 5.27 11.77 18.07
N ALA A 156 6.55 11.39 18.06
CA ALA A 156 7.64 12.25 18.50
C ALA A 156 7.76 13.50 17.63
N MET A 157 7.66 13.36 16.31
CA MET A 157 7.67 14.49 15.38
C MET A 157 6.47 15.43 15.57
N LEU A 158 5.27 14.89 15.80
CA LEU A 158 4.08 15.70 16.11
C LEU A 158 4.26 16.50 17.40
N ALA A 159 4.81 15.88 18.46
CA ALA A 159 5.11 16.55 19.71
C ALA A 159 6.15 17.66 19.52
N TYR A 160 7.25 17.35 18.83
CA TYR A 160 8.32 18.30 18.53
C TYR A 160 7.82 19.52 17.75
N VAL A 161 7.01 19.31 16.70
CA VAL A 161 6.42 20.40 15.92
C VAL A 161 5.42 21.21 16.74
N GLY A 162 4.63 20.55 17.60
CA GLY A 162 3.69 21.23 18.51
C GLY A 162 4.39 22.13 19.54
N GLU A 163 5.46 21.64 20.16
CA GLU A 163 6.25 22.40 21.16
C GLU A 163 6.99 23.59 20.53
N ASN A 164 7.39 23.45 19.26
CA ASN A 164 8.13 24.46 18.51
C ASN A 164 7.27 25.21 17.48
N ALA A 165 5.93 25.18 17.64
CA ALA A 165 4.99 25.68 16.64
C ALA A 165 5.24 27.14 16.23
N LYS A 166 5.68 28.01 17.16
CA LYS A 166 6.01 29.41 16.85
C LYS A 166 7.13 29.55 15.83
N THR A 167 8.16 28.71 15.94
CA THR A 167 9.31 28.69 15.03
C THR A 167 8.87 28.24 13.65
N PHE A 168 8.10 27.15 13.57
CA PHE A 168 7.66 26.59 12.30
C PHE A 168 6.55 27.40 11.63
N THR A 169 5.75 28.15 12.38
CA THR A 169 4.66 28.96 11.82
C THR A 169 5.16 30.01 10.83
N THR A 170 6.32 30.60 11.10
CA THR A 170 6.91 31.63 10.22
C THR A 170 7.39 31.05 8.89
N GLU A 171 7.83 29.79 8.88
CA GLU A 171 8.50 29.17 7.73
C GLU A 171 7.55 28.27 6.91
N TYR A 172 6.64 27.56 7.57
CA TYR A 172 5.79 26.53 6.96
C TYR A 172 4.28 26.80 7.07
N GLY A 173 3.87 27.82 7.84
CA GLY A 173 2.46 28.16 8.06
C GLY A 173 1.90 27.66 9.40
N ASN A 174 0.67 28.07 9.71
CA ASN A 174 0.10 27.92 11.06
C ASN A 174 -0.09 26.46 11.48
N VAL A 175 0.50 26.09 12.63
CA VAL A 175 0.30 24.79 13.26
C VAL A 175 -0.63 24.94 14.46
N SER A 176 -1.85 24.44 14.36
CA SER A 176 -2.78 24.46 15.49
C SER A 176 -2.55 23.28 16.43
N SER A 177 -2.51 23.54 17.75
CA SER A 177 -2.42 22.48 18.76
C SER A 177 -3.60 21.52 18.73
N ALA A 178 -4.78 22.00 18.33
CA ALA A 178 -5.98 21.18 18.14
C ALA A 178 -5.79 20.14 17.03
N SER A 179 -5.18 20.51 15.90
CA SER A 179 -4.87 19.59 14.80
C SER A 179 -3.85 18.54 15.22
N ILE A 180 -2.77 18.93 15.90
CA ILE A 180 -1.77 18.00 16.42
C ILE A 180 -2.43 16.97 17.35
N GLY A 181 -3.25 17.43 18.31
CA GLY A 181 -3.95 16.53 19.23
C GLY A 181 -4.96 15.60 18.54
N ALA A 182 -5.60 16.05 17.45
CA ALA A 182 -6.47 15.19 16.66
C ALA A 182 -5.71 14.07 15.94
N ILE A 183 -4.58 14.41 15.30
CA ILE A 183 -3.72 13.43 14.63
C ILE A 183 -3.18 12.41 15.65
N GLN A 184 -2.70 12.87 16.81
CA GLN A 184 -2.21 11.98 17.87
C GLN A 184 -3.29 10.99 18.37
N ARG A 185 -4.54 11.43 18.52
CA ARG A 185 -5.66 10.51 18.86
C ARG A 185 -5.94 9.51 17.75
N GLY A 186 -5.85 9.93 16.49
CA GLY A 186 -5.94 9.01 15.35
C GLY A 186 -4.86 7.93 15.38
N LEU A 187 -3.62 8.31 15.70
CA LEU A 187 -2.51 7.35 15.84
C LEU A 187 -2.77 6.34 16.96
N LEU A 188 -3.26 6.79 18.12
CA LEU A 188 -3.62 5.89 19.22
C LEU A 188 -4.73 4.90 18.82
N ALA A 189 -5.73 5.36 18.07
CA ALA A 189 -6.78 4.48 17.56
C ALA A 189 -6.23 3.43 16.58
N LEU A 190 -5.33 3.85 15.69
CA LEU A 190 -4.64 2.95 14.76
C LEU A 190 -3.77 1.92 15.49
N GLU A 191 -3.02 2.32 16.52
CA GLU A 191 -2.23 1.41 17.37
C GLU A 191 -3.11 0.34 18.01
N SER A 192 -4.26 0.73 18.56
CA SER A 192 -5.22 -0.22 19.14
C SER A 192 -5.80 -1.23 18.13
N GLN A 193 -5.75 -0.93 16.84
CA GLN A 193 -6.16 -1.82 15.75
C GLN A 193 -5.01 -2.68 15.21
N GLY A 194 -3.80 -2.56 15.78
CA GLY A 194 -2.62 -3.27 15.31
C GLY A 194 -1.85 -2.55 14.20
N GLY A 195 -1.92 -1.23 14.15
CA GLY A 195 -1.10 -0.44 13.22
C GLY A 195 0.40 -0.57 13.48
N GLU A 196 0.82 -0.84 14.71
CA GLU A 196 2.25 -0.98 15.06
C GLU A 196 2.93 -2.14 14.32
N GLN A 197 2.19 -3.20 13.96
CA GLN A 197 2.76 -4.33 13.22
C GLN A 197 3.07 -3.99 11.75
N ILE A 198 2.39 -2.98 11.20
CA ILE A 198 2.46 -2.59 9.78
C ILE A 198 3.56 -1.56 9.54
N PHE A 199 3.83 -0.70 10.52
CA PHE A 199 4.84 0.34 10.37
C PHE A 199 6.18 -0.07 10.96
N GLY A 200 7.21 -0.21 10.13
CA GLY A 200 8.57 -0.50 10.56
C GLY A 200 9.42 -1.20 9.51
N GLU A 201 10.54 -1.78 9.95
CA GLU A 201 11.49 -2.49 9.10
C GLU A 201 11.57 -4.00 9.46
N PRO A 202 11.98 -4.89 8.54
CA PRO A 202 12.26 -4.60 7.14
C PRO A 202 10.97 -4.29 6.38
N MET A 203 11.02 -3.20 5.61
CA MET A 203 9.97 -2.83 4.68
C MET A 203 9.89 -3.88 3.58
N LEU A 204 8.68 -4.15 3.08
CA LEU A 204 8.49 -5.07 1.96
C LEU A 204 9.37 -4.66 0.78
N ASN A 205 10.19 -5.59 0.30
CA ASN A 205 10.89 -5.43 -0.97
C ASN A 205 9.96 -5.85 -2.10
N ILE A 206 9.62 -4.90 -2.98
CA ILE A 206 8.72 -5.15 -4.11
C ILE A 206 9.28 -6.20 -5.09
N ASP A 207 10.60 -6.33 -5.20
CA ASP A 207 11.21 -7.36 -6.05
C ASP A 207 10.84 -8.78 -5.59
N ASP A 208 10.53 -8.97 -4.30
CA ASP A 208 10.08 -10.26 -3.77
C ASP A 208 8.68 -10.65 -4.27
N LEU A 209 7.87 -9.67 -4.70
CA LEU A 209 6.55 -9.94 -5.30
C LEU A 209 6.66 -10.41 -6.76
N ILE A 210 7.82 -10.27 -7.40
CA ILE A 210 8.02 -10.53 -8.84
C ILE A 210 8.83 -11.82 -9.07
N GLN A 211 8.91 -12.67 -8.05
CA GLN A 211 9.67 -13.91 -8.09
C GLN A 211 8.95 -15.01 -8.89
N THR A 212 9.75 -15.93 -9.43
CA THR A 212 9.28 -17.16 -10.08
C THR A 212 9.84 -18.38 -9.36
N ASP A 213 9.09 -19.47 -9.32
CA ASP A 213 9.55 -20.78 -8.84
C ASP A 213 9.32 -21.85 -9.92
N ARG A 214 10.37 -22.56 -10.31
CA ARG A 214 10.36 -23.59 -11.37
C ARG A 214 9.72 -23.14 -12.69
N GLY A 215 9.91 -21.87 -13.06
CA GLY A 215 9.35 -21.28 -14.27
C GLY A 215 7.92 -20.75 -14.12
N HIS A 216 7.24 -21.06 -13.01
CA HIS A 216 5.94 -20.50 -12.68
C HIS A 216 6.07 -19.18 -11.91
N GLY A 217 5.17 -18.23 -12.16
CA GLY A 217 5.09 -16.99 -11.40
C GLY A 217 4.57 -17.25 -9.99
N VAL A 218 5.23 -16.70 -8.97
CA VAL A 218 4.76 -16.86 -7.59
C VAL A 218 3.43 -16.13 -7.41
N VAL A 219 2.45 -16.81 -6.83
CA VAL A 219 1.16 -16.24 -6.44
C VAL A 219 1.27 -15.72 -5.00
N ASN A 220 1.39 -14.42 -4.87
CA ASN A 220 1.44 -13.71 -3.59
C ASN A 220 0.01 -13.52 -3.08
N ILE A 221 -0.32 -14.05 -1.91
CA ILE A 221 -1.66 -13.96 -1.32
C ILE A 221 -1.56 -13.17 -0.02
N LEU A 222 -2.15 -11.98 0.02
CA LEU A 222 -2.34 -11.21 1.25
C LEU A 222 -3.59 -11.72 1.97
N SER A 223 -3.41 -12.39 3.11
CA SER A 223 -4.49 -12.66 4.06
C SER A 223 -5.04 -11.34 4.59
N ALA A 224 -6.27 -10.99 4.19
CA ALA A 224 -6.90 -9.71 4.51
C ALA A 224 -8.19 -9.84 5.33
N ASP A 225 -8.53 -11.05 5.78
CA ASP A 225 -9.70 -11.35 6.61
C ASP A 225 -9.79 -10.47 7.87
N ARG A 226 -8.66 -10.28 8.58
CA ARG A 226 -8.59 -9.35 9.71
C ARG A 226 -8.53 -7.89 9.29
N LEU A 227 -7.81 -7.59 8.21
CA LEU A 227 -7.69 -6.22 7.67
C LEU A 227 -9.04 -5.63 7.27
N MET A 228 -10.01 -6.46 6.87
CA MET A 228 -11.38 -6.03 6.59
C MET A 228 -12.08 -5.33 7.76
N GLN A 229 -11.69 -5.63 8.99
CA GLN A 229 -12.25 -4.96 10.17
C GLN A 229 -11.83 -3.49 10.24
N SER A 230 -10.78 -3.12 9.51
CA SER A 230 -10.28 -1.76 9.32
C SER A 230 -10.21 -1.41 7.82
N PRO A 231 -11.34 -1.14 7.14
CA PRO A 231 -11.37 -0.91 5.68
C PRO A 231 -10.43 0.20 5.18
N LYS A 232 -10.24 1.26 5.98
CA LYS A 232 -9.32 2.35 5.65
C LYS A 232 -7.86 1.87 5.62
N LEU A 233 -7.48 1.02 6.57
CA LEU A 233 -6.14 0.42 6.64
C LEU A 233 -5.90 -0.53 5.45
N TYR A 234 -6.87 -1.40 5.16
CA TYR A 234 -6.84 -2.27 3.98
C TYR A 234 -6.63 -1.49 2.68
N ALA A 235 -7.48 -0.48 2.44
CA ALA A 235 -7.39 0.32 1.23
C ALA A 235 -6.05 1.06 1.14
N THR A 236 -5.61 1.67 2.24
CA THR A 236 -4.34 2.38 2.26
C THR A 236 -3.14 1.47 2.00
N LEU A 237 -3.10 0.26 2.60
CA LEU A 237 -2.02 -0.70 2.39
C LEU A 237 -1.92 -1.13 0.92
N LEU A 238 -3.04 -1.45 0.27
CA LEU A 238 -2.99 -1.88 -1.12
C LEU A 238 -2.66 -0.73 -2.09
N LEU A 239 -3.12 0.48 -1.79
CA LEU A 239 -2.76 1.66 -2.58
C LEU A 239 -1.28 2.02 -2.42
N TRP A 240 -0.74 1.85 -1.22
CA TRP A 240 0.70 1.95 -0.98
C TRP A 240 1.47 0.94 -1.81
N LEU A 241 1.10 -0.35 -1.80
CA LEU A 241 1.75 -1.39 -2.60
C LEU A 241 1.77 -1.06 -4.10
N LEU A 242 0.66 -0.59 -4.66
CA LEU A 242 0.63 -0.16 -6.06
C LEU A 242 1.53 1.04 -6.33
N SER A 243 1.57 1.99 -5.40
CA SER A 243 2.42 3.18 -5.52
C SER A 243 3.90 2.78 -5.49
N GLU A 244 4.30 1.91 -4.57
CA GLU A 244 5.65 1.37 -4.50
C GLU A 244 6.05 0.60 -5.76
N LEU A 245 5.15 -0.25 -6.30
CA LEU A 245 5.36 -0.91 -7.59
C LEU A 245 5.61 0.10 -8.72
N PHE A 246 4.77 1.13 -8.81
CA PHE A 246 4.93 2.18 -9.83
C PHE A 246 6.26 2.92 -9.69
N GLU A 247 6.72 3.16 -8.46
CA GLU A 247 7.93 3.93 -8.22
C GLU A 247 9.22 3.13 -8.41
N LYS A 248 9.25 1.88 -7.94
CA LYS A 248 10.45 1.02 -8.01
C LYS A 248 10.65 0.43 -9.40
N LEU A 249 9.58 0.12 -10.12
CA LEU A 249 9.72 -0.55 -11.40
C LEU A 249 10.20 0.40 -12.50
N PRO A 250 11.16 -0.03 -13.34
CA PRO A 250 11.54 0.73 -14.51
C PRO A 250 10.44 0.65 -15.57
N GLU A 251 10.36 1.69 -16.40
CA GLU A 251 9.57 1.64 -17.64
C GLU A 251 9.98 0.44 -18.47
N ALA A 252 9.01 -0.32 -18.98
CA ALA A 252 9.24 -1.60 -19.65
C ALA A 252 8.77 -1.62 -21.11
N GLY A 253 8.06 -0.58 -21.56
CA GLY A 253 7.49 -0.53 -22.91
C GLY A 253 6.47 -1.64 -23.16
N ASP A 254 6.40 -2.14 -24.40
CA ASP A 254 5.51 -3.23 -24.79
C ASP A 254 6.20 -4.58 -24.57
N LEU A 255 5.77 -5.30 -23.53
CA LEU A 255 6.27 -6.64 -23.19
C LEU A 255 5.38 -7.74 -23.76
N ASP A 256 5.98 -8.91 -24.06
CA ASP A 256 5.27 -10.13 -24.48
C ASP A 256 4.30 -10.67 -23.40
N LYS A 257 4.52 -10.32 -22.13
CA LYS A 257 3.69 -10.62 -20.96
C LYS A 257 4.01 -9.62 -19.83
N PRO A 258 3.10 -9.34 -18.89
CA PRO A 258 3.36 -8.43 -17.78
C PRO A 258 4.44 -8.97 -16.84
N LYS A 259 5.05 -8.07 -16.05
CA LYS A 259 5.96 -8.42 -14.95
C LYS A 259 5.22 -8.92 -13.72
N LEU A 260 4.00 -8.43 -13.49
CA LEU A 260 3.15 -8.75 -12.34
C LEU A 260 1.69 -8.47 -12.71
N VAL A 261 0.76 -9.26 -12.18
CA VAL A 261 -0.67 -8.95 -12.21
C VAL A 261 -1.22 -8.82 -10.79
N PHE A 262 -1.81 -7.67 -10.48
CA PHE A 262 -2.39 -7.35 -9.18
C PHE A 262 -3.90 -7.51 -9.23
N PHE A 263 -4.47 -8.30 -8.33
CA PHE A 263 -5.91 -8.52 -8.20
C PHE A 263 -6.42 -7.93 -6.88
N PHE A 264 -7.40 -7.05 -7.00
CA PHE A 264 -8.12 -6.45 -5.89
C PHE A 264 -9.45 -7.16 -5.70
N ASP A 265 -9.51 -8.15 -4.80
CA ASP A 265 -10.82 -8.64 -4.33
C ASP A 265 -11.51 -7.55 -3.50
N GLU A 266 -12.83 -7.48 -3.65
CA GLU A 266 -13.68 -6.44 -3.06
C GLU A 266 -13.16 -5.02 -3.32
N ALA A 267 -12.87 -4.71 -4.59
CA ALA A 267 -12.31 -3.43 -5.03
C ALA A 267 -13.10 -2.19 -4.58
N HIS A 268 -14.41 -2.34 -4.29
CA HIS A 268 -15.25 -1.27 -3.74
C HIS A 268 -14.66 -0.65 -2.45
N LEU A 269 -13.92 -1.42 -1.66
CA LEU A 269 -13.27 -0.95 -0.43
C LEU A 269 -12.21 0.14 -0.68
N LEU A 270 -11.61 0.19 -1.88
CA LEU A 270 -10.65 1.24 -2.24
C LEU A 270 -11.32 2.60 -2.45
N PHE A 271 -12.57 2.59 -2.92
CA PHE A 271 -13.25 3.77 -3.44
C PHE A 271 -14.32 4.31 -2.50
N ASN A 272 -14.87 3.48 -1.62
CA ASN A 272 -15.84 3.92 -0.62
C ASN A 272 -15.29 5.07 0.23
N ASP A 273 -16.04 6.18 0.24
CA ASP A 273 -15.72 7.43 0.95
C ASP A 273 -14.32 7.99 0.63
N ALA A 274 -13.75 7.62 -0.51
CA ALA A 274 -12.45 8.14 -0.96
C ALA A 274 -12.59 9.60 -1.41
N PRO A 275 -11.79 10.54 -0.88
CA PRO A 275 -11.77 11.91 -1.38
C PRO A 275 -11.36 11.97 -2.85
N ASP A 276 -11.88 12.94 -3.60
CA ASP A 276 -11.59 13.11 -5.04
C ASP A 276 -10.09 13.12 -5.36
N ALA A 277 -9.29 13.79 -4.53
CA ALA A 277 -7.84 13.85 -4.69
C ALA A 277 -7.16 12.47 -4.67
N LEU A 278 -7.72 11.53 -3.90
CA LEU A 278 -7.22 10.17 -3.85
C LEU A 278 -7.73 9.34 -5.02
N VAL A 279 -9.00 9.50 -5.42
CA VAL A 279 -9.53 8.85 -6.64
C VAL A 279 -8.70 9.22 -7.86
N ASP A 280 -8.40 10.51 -8.03
CA ASP A 280 -7.54 11.02 -9.11
C ASP A 280 -6.13 10.41 -9.04
N LYS A 281 -5.61 10.18 -7.83
CA LYS A 281 -4.31 9.53 -7.66
C LYS A 281 -4.35 8.06 -8.04
N ILE A 282 -5.42 7.34 -7.66
CA ILE A 282 -5.61 5.93 -8.03
C ILE A 282 -5.70 5.82 -9.56
N GLU A 283 -6.49 6.68 -10.20
CA GLU A 283 -6.58 6.75 -11.67
C GLU A 283 -5.20 6.97 -12.29
N GLN A 284 -4.43 7.93 -11.76
CA GLN A 284 -3.08 8.21 -12.25
C GLN A 284 -2.16 6.99 -12.11
N VAL A 285 -2.15 6.33 -10.94
CA VAL A 285 -1.30 5.15 -10.69
C VAL A 285 -1.72 4.00 -11.62
N VAL A 286 -3.01 3.68 -11.71
CA VAL A 286 -3.52 2.64 -12.63
C VAL A 286 -3.09 2.95 -14.07
N ARG A 287 -3.29 4.18 -14.55
CA ARG A 287 -2.91 4.57 -15.91
C ARG A 287 -1.41 4.42 -16.16
N LEU A 288 -0.56 4.81 -15.21
CA LEU A 288 0.89 4.85 -15.40
C LEU A 288 1.58 3.52 -15.11
N ILE A 289 1.08 2.70 -14.20
CA ILE A 289 1.70 1.41 -13.86
C ILE A 289 1.70 0.43 -15.03
N ARG A 290 0.80 0.64 -16.00
CA ARG A 290 0.78 -0.09 -17.27
C ARG A 290 2.11 -0.06 -17.99
N SER A 291 2.77 1.10 -18.09
CA SER A 291 4.04 1.24 -18.82
C SER A 291 5.22 0.61 -18.07
N LYS A 292 5.04 0.30 -16.78
CA LYS A 292 5.95 -0.53 -15.97
C LYS A 292 5.77 -2.03 -16.21
N GLY A 293 4.74 -2.41 -16.97
CA GLY A 293 4.41 -3.81 -17.25
C GLY A 293 3.57 -4.48 -16.16
N VAL A 294 2.80 -3.72 -15.36
CA VAL A 294 1.92 -4.28 -14.32
C VAL A 294 0.46 -4.26 -14.76
N GLY A 295 -0.22 -5.39 -14.66
CA GLY A 295 -1.68 -5.49 -14.82
C GLY A 295 -2.40 -5.29 -13.50
N VAL A 296 -3.57 -4.66 -13.54
CA VAL A 296 -4.41 -4.43 -12.35
C VAL A 296 -5.82 -4.90 -12.67
N PHE A 297 -6.36 -5.83 -11.88
CA PHE A 297 -7.69 -6.39 -12.07
C PHE A 297 -8.52 -6.07 -10.83
N PHE A 298 -9.58 -5.30 -11.02
CA PHE A 298 -10.54 -5.02 -9.97
C PHE A 298 -11.61 -6.09 -9.97
N VAL A 299 -11.82 -6.72 -8.81
CA VAL A 299 -12.86 -7.73 -8.62
C VAL A 299 -13.87 -7.17 -7.62
N THR A 300 -15.10 -6.94 -8.07
CA THR A 300 -16.14 -6.31 -7.24
C THR A 300 -17.51 -6.86 -7.57
N GLN A 301 -18.53 -6.48 -6.81
CA GLN A 301 -19.89 -6.97 -7.05
C GLN A 301 -20.54 -6.24 -8.22
N ASN A 302 -20.36 -4.92 -8.31
CA ASN A 302 -21.00 -4.06 -9.29
C ASN A 302 -19.97 -3.14 -9.98
N PRO A 303 -19.99 -2.99 -11.33
CA PRO A 303 -19.13 -2.02 -12.01
C PRO A 303 -19.21 -0.60 -11.44
N ALA A 304 -20.37 -0.18 -10.95
CA ALA A 304 -20.58 1.14 -10.35
C ALA A 304 -19.82 1.36 -9.02
N ASP A 305 -19.24 0.30 -8.44
CA ASP A 305 -18.37 0.41 -7.27
C ASP A 305 -16.99 1.00 -7.62
N VAL A 306 -16.65 1.06 -8.92
CA VAL A 306 -15.40 1.62 -9.44
C VAL A 306 -15.69 2.96 -10.12
N PRO A 307 -15.03 4.07 -9.74
CA PRO A 307 -15.24 5.37 -10.35
C PRO A 307 -14.99 5.37 -11.87
N ASP A 308 -15.81 6.10 -12.64
CA ASP A 308 -15.74 6.13 -14.11
C ASP A 308 -14.35 6.44 -14.67
N LYS A 309 -13.61 7.35 -14.00
CA LYS A 309 -12.23 7.69 -14.37
C LYS A 309 -11.32 6.47 -14.35
N VAL A 310 -11.43 5.62 -13.32
CA VAL A 310 -10.67 4.37 -13.20
C VAL A 310 -11.25 3.30 -14.13
N LEU A 311 -12.57 3.18 -14.19
CA LEU A 311 -13.29 2.22 -15.04
C LEU A 311 -12.88 2.36 -16.51
N SER A 312 -12.66 3.59 -16.99
CA SER A 312 -12.20 3.89 -18.35
C SER A 312 -10.82 3.34 -18.69
N GLN A 313 -10.00 3.02 -17.67
CA GLN A 313 -8.67 2.42 -17.83
C GLN A 313 -8.71 0.88 -17.91
N LEU A 314 -9.86 0.26 -17.61
CA LEU A 314 -10.00 -1.20 -17.52
C LEU A 314 -10.44 -1.79 -18.86
N GLY A 315 -9.48 -2.32 -19.62
CA GLY A 315 -9.72 -2.80 -20.98
C GLY A 315 -10.30 -4.21 -21.08
N ASN A 316 -10.00 -5.10 -20.13
CA ASN A 316 -10.49 -6.47 -20.11
C ASN A 316 -11.73 -6.60 -19.21
N ARG A 317 -12.77 -7.32 -19.65
CA ARG A 317 -14.05 -7.44 -18.93
C ARG A 317 -14.51 -8.88 -18.77
N VAL A 318 -14.90 -9.23 -17.55
CA VAL A 318 -15.64 -10.46 -17.22
C VAL A 318 -16.80 -10.11 -16.30
N GLN A 319 -18.03 -10.19 -16.80
CA GLN A 319 -19.25 -9.89 -16.06
C GLN A 319 -20.01 -11.18 -15.79
N HIS A 320 -20.01 -11.62 -14.54
CA HIS A 320 -20.87 -12.70 -14.05
C HIS A 320 -22.29 -12.20 -13.77
N ALA A 321 -23.20 -13.12 -13.41
CA ALA A 321 -24.59 -12.78 -13.13
C ALA A 321 -24.74 -11.62 -12.12
N LEU A 322 -25.68 -10.71 -12.36
CA LEU A 322 -26.17 -9.73 -11.40
C LEU A 322 -27.63 -10.02 -11.06
N ARG A 323 -28.00 -9.80 -9.80
CA ARG A 323 -29.39 -9.99 -9.35
C ARG A 323 -30.14 -8.68 -9.46
N ALA A 324 -31.15 -8.61 -10.32
CA ALA A 324 -31.91 -7.38 -10.60
C ALA A 324 -33.27 -7.35 -9.89
N PHE A 325 -33.30 -7.14 -8.57
CA PHE A 325 -34.57 -7.09 -7.81
C PHE A 325 -35.09 -5.67 -7.59
N SER A 326 -34.18 -4.69 -7.51
CA SER A 326 -34.51 -3.29 -7.25
C SER A 326 -34.20 -2.40 -8.46
N ALA A 327 -34.73 -1.17 -8.45
CA ALA A 327 -34.40 -0.17 -9.46
C ALA A 327 -32.90 0.18 -9.47
N ARG A 328 -32.21 0.07 -8.31
CA ARG A 328 -30.75 0.23 -8.23
C ARG A 328 -30.05 -0.90 -8.98
N ASP A 329 -30.52 -2.13 -8.82
CA ASP A 329 -29.91 -3.29 -9.46
C ASP A 329 -30.14 -3.27 -10.98
N GLN A 330 -31.32 -2.83 -11.44
CA GLN A 330 -31.58 -2.65 -12.87
C GLN A 330 -30.62 -1.62 -13.50
N LYS A 331 -30.34 -0.52 -12.79
CA LYS A 331 -29.31 0.45 -13.22
C LYS A 331 -27.92 -0.19 -13.25
N ALA A 332 -27.58 -1.05 -12.29
CA ALA A 332 -26.32 -1.76 -12.25
C ALA A 332 -26.15 -2.72 -13.45
N VAL A 333 -27.20 -3.48 -13.79
CA VAL A 333 -27.23 -4.35 -14.97
C VAL A 333 -27.01 -3.54 -16.25
N LYS A 334 -27.72 -2.43 -16.39
CA LYS A 334 -27.58 -1.56 -17.56
C LYS A 334 -26.16 -0.98 -17.67
N ALA A 335 -25.64 -0.45 -16.57
CA ALA A 335 -24.27 0.06 -16.53
C ALA A 335 -23.23 -1.02 -16.86
N ALA A 336 -23.43 -2.26 -16.37
CA ALA A 336 -22.57 -3.37 -16.71
C ALA A 336 -22.56 -3.67 -18.21
N ALA A 337 -23.73 -3.78 -18.84
CA ALA A 337 -23.86 -3.99 -20.28
C ALA A 337 -23.16 -2.90 -21.10
N GLU A 338 -23.34 -1.63 -20.72
CA GLU A 338 -22.75 -0.47 -21.42
C GLU A 338 -21.22 -0.36 -21.29
N THR A 339 -20.58 -1.14 -20.41
CA THR A 339 -19.11 -1.13 -20.24
C THR A 339 -18.36 -2.08 -21.17
N MET A 340 -19.09 -2.86 -21.97
CA MET A 340 -18.52 -3.83 -22.90
C MET A 340 -18.80 -3.42 -24.35
N ARG A 341 -18.06 -4.02 -25.28
CA ARG A 341 -18.35 -3.80 -26.70
C ARG A 341 -19.55 -4.66 -27.10
N ASP A 342 -20.60 -3.96 -27.53
CA ASP A 342 -21.88 -4.49 -28.01
C ASP A 342 -21.76 -5.66 -28.98
N ASN A 343 -22.62 -6.65 -28.79
CA ASN A 343 -22.82 -7.79 -29.68
C ASN A 343 -24.25 -7.74 -30.25
N PRO A 344 -24.43 -7.48 -31.56
CA PRO A 344 -25.76 -7.36 -32.18
C PRO A 344 -26.65 -8.60 -32.03
N ASP A 345 -26.06 -9.77 -31.75
CA ASP A 345 -26.76 -11.05 -31.61
C ASP A 345 -27.09 -11.40 -30.14
N LEU A 346 -26.77 -10.53 -29.18
CA LEU A 346 -26.95 -10.76 -27.75
C LEU A 346 -27.58 -9.53 -27.07
N ASP A 347 -28.68 -9.72 -26.33
CA ASP A 347 -29.14 -8.70 -25.38
C ASP A 347 -28.32 -8.83 -24.09
N GLU A 348 -27.28 -8.00 -23.93
CA GLU A 348 -26.36 -8.11 -22.79
C GLU A 348 -27.06 -7.85 -21.46
N ALA A 349 -28.00 -6.91 -21.42
CA ALA A 349 -28.71 -6.57 -20.19
C ALA A 349 -29.59 -7.74 -19.73
N ALA A 350 -30.33 -8.36 -20.66
CA ALA A 350 -31.09 -9.58 -20.37
C ALA A 350 -30.14 -10.72 -19.98
N ALA A 351 -29.09 -10.95 -20.77
CA ALA A 351 -28.13 -12.03 -20.54
C ALA A 351 -27.52 -11.96 -19.14
N ILE A 352 -27.08 -10.78 -18.67
CA ILE A 352 -26.51 -10.59 -17.32
C ILE A 352 -27.43 -11.10 -16.21
N THR A 353 -28.75 -11.00 -16.38
CA THR A 353 -29.73 -11.47 -15.38
C THR A 353 -30.02 -12.98 -15.48
N GLU A 354 -29.72 -13.58 -16.64
CA GLU A 354 -29.99 -14.99 -16.96
C GLU A 354 -28.76 -15.89 -16.79
N LEU A 355 -27.57 -15.31 -16.62
CA LEU A 355 -26.32 -16.05 -16.46
C LEU A 355 -26.40 -17.06 -15.30
N GLY A 356 -26.01 -18.30 -15.61
CA GLY A 356 -25.82 -19.34 -14.62
C GLY A 356 -24.54 -19.17 -13.79
N VAL A 357 -24.35 -20.03 -12.78
CA VAL A 357 -23.11 -20.05 -11.99
C VAL A 357 -21.93 -20.51 -12.88
N GLY A 358 -20.88 -19.69 -12.92
CA GLY A 358 -19.71 -19.93 -13.75
C GLY A 358 -19.93 -19.64 -15.24
N GLU A 359 -21.05 -19.01 -15.62
CA GLU A 359 -21.21 -18.31 -16.90
C GLU A 359 -20.89 -16.82 -16.72
N ALA A 360 -20.36 -16.21 -17.77
CA ALA A 360 -20.09 -14.78 -17.80
C ALA A 360 -20.27 -14.20 -19.21
N LEU A 361 -20.51 -12.89 -19.27
CA LEU A 361 -20.23 -12.09 -20.45
C LEU A 361 -18.75 -11.68 -20.42
N VAL A 362 -18.04 -11.92 -21.51
CA VAL A 362 -16.59 -11.75 -21.58
C VAL A 362 -16.23 -10.88 -22.78
N SER A 363 -15.41 -9.87 -22.56
CA SER A 363 -14.85 -9.00 -23.60
C SER A 363 -13.38 -8.72 -23.28
N PHE A 364 -12.49 -9.45 -23.95
CA PHE A 364 -11.04 -9.26 -23.84
C PHE A 364 -10.49 -8.43 -24.99
N LEU A 365 -9.33 -7.81 -24.78
CA LEU A 365 -8.69 -6.98 -25.79
C LEU A 365 -8.09 -7.79 -26.93
N ASP A 366 -8.25 -7.31 -28.16
CA ASP A 366 -7.56 -7.82 -29.35
C ASP A 366 -6.07 -7.38 -29.37
N ALA A 367 -5.32 -7.88 -30.35
CA ALA A 367 -3.90 -7.54 -30.51
C ALA A 367 -3.64 -6.05 -30.80
N LYS A 368 -4.66 -5.27 -31.16
CA LYS A 368 -4.60 -3.81 -31.34
C LYS A 368 -5.03 -3.05 -30.08
N GLY A 369 -5.35 -3.76 -28.99
CA GLY A 369 -5.81 -3.18 -27.73
C GLY A 369 -7.25 -2.67 -27.78
N ARG A 370 -8.07 -3.13 -28.73
CA ARG A 370 -9.50 -2.81 -28.81
C ARG A 370 -10.30 -3.91 -28.10
N PRO A 371 -11.35 -3.58 -27.33
CA PRO A 371 -12.25 -4.59 -26.79
C PRO A 371 -12.83 -5.48 -27.90
N GLY A 372 -12.77 -6.80 -27.69
CA GLY A 372 -13.48 -7.79 -28.49
C GLY A 372 -14.99 -7.65 -28.30
N VAL A 373 -15.76 -8.11 -29.28
CA VAL A 373 -17.22 -8.20 -29.15
C VAL A 373 -17.53 -9.08 -27.94
N VAL A 374 -18.49 -8.67 -27.12
CA VAL A 374 -18.85 -9.41 -25.91
C VAL A 374 -19.50 -10.75 -26.26
N GLU A 375 -19.11 -11.79 -25.55
CA GLU A 375 -19.64 -13.15 -25.76
C GLU A 375 -20.10 -13.75 -24.44
N ARG A 376 -21.21 -14.49 -24.46
CA ARG A 376 -21.65 -15.31 -23.32
C ARG A 376 -20.91 -16.64 -23.35
N ALA A 377 -20.20 -16.96 -22.28
CA ALA A 377 -19.39 -18.18 -22.20
C ALA A 377 -19.30 -18.74 -20.79
N PHE A 378 -18.90 -20.01 -20.69
CA PHE A 378 -18.57 -20.63 -19.42
C PHE A 378 -17.10 -20.39 -19.08
N ILE A 379 -16.83 -19.99 -17.84
CA ILE A 379 -15.46 -19.85 -17.32
C ILE A 379 -14.82 -21.24 -17.23
N VAL A 380 -13.56 -21.32 -17.68
CA VAL A 380 -12.70 -22.50 -17.51
C VAL A 380 -12.45 -22.73 -16.02
N PRO A 381 -12.66 -23.95 -15.50
CA PRO A 381 -12.48 -24.22 -14.09
C PRO A 381 -10.99 -24.19 -13.71
N PRO A 382 -10.65 -23.85 -12.45
CA PRO A 382 -9.28 -23.82 -12.01
C PRO A 382 -8.71 -25.23 -11.88
N GLN A 383 -7.40 -25.35 -12.08
CA GLN A 383 -6.64 -26.58 -11.92
C GLN A 383 -6.23 -26.82 -10.46
N GLY A 384 -6.04 -25.75 -9.69
CA GLY A 384 -5.78 -25.78 -8.25
C GLY A 384 -7.03 -26.08 -7.41
N GLN A 385 -6.82 -26.31 -6.12
CA GLN A 385 -7.94 -26.51 -5.18
C GLN A 385 -8.76 -25.22 -5.05
N ILE A 386 -10.09 -25.36 -5.04
CA ILE A 386 -11.02 -24.27 -4.73
C ILE A 386 -11.25 -24.25 -3.21
N GLY A 387 -11.13 -23.07 -2.60
CA GLY A 387 -11.38 -22.87 -1.18
C GLY A 387 -10.13 -22.99 -0.31
N PRO A 388 -10.27 -22.95 1.02
CA PRO A 388 -9.15 -22.80 1.94
C PRO A 388 -8.29 -24.06 2.08
N ILE A 389 -7.03 -23.87 2.46
CA ILE A 389 -6.13 -24.94 2.93
C ILE A 389 -6.16 -25.08 4.46
N THR A 390 -5.60 -26.19 4.95
CA THR A 390 -5.40 -26.39 6.40
C THR A 390 -4.27 -25.52 6.95
N ASP A 391 -4.30 -25.21 8.25
CA ASP A 391 -3.22 -24.48 8.95
C ASP A 391 -1.87 -25.19 8.87
N ALA A 392 -1.87 -26.52 8.78
CA ALA A 392 -0.65 -27.30 8.61
C ALA A 392 -0.03 -27.09 7.22
N GLN A 393 -0.84 -27.08 6.16
CA GLN A 393 -0.39 -26.76 4.80
C GLN A 393 0.12 -25.32 4.72
N ARG A 394 -0.62 -24.36 5.29
CA ARG A 394 -0.22 -22.94 5.33
C ARG A 394 1.13 -22.75 6.01
N ARG A 395 1.32 -23.28 7.22
CA ARG A 395 2.60 -23.18 7.95
C ARG A 395 3.76 -23.77 7.16
N ARG A 396 3.55 -24.91 6.48
CA ARG A 396 4.57 -25.52 5.64
C ARG A 396 4.97 -24.59 4.49
N ILE A 397 4.01 -23.98 3.80
CA ILE A 397 4.26 -23.05 2.70
C ILE A 397 5.04 -21.82 3.19
N ILE A 398 4.64 -21.23 4.32
CA ILE A 398 5.33 -20.08 4.92
C ILE A 398 6.80 -20.44 5.23
N GLN A 399 7.05 -21.61 5.82
CA GLN A 399 8.39 -22.07 6.19
C GLN A 399 9.30 -22.36 5.00
N THR A 400 8.74 -22.74 3.86
CA THR A 400 9.50 -23.10 2.65
C THR A 400 9.46 -22.03 1.57
N SER A 401 8.91 -20.84 1.84
CA SER A 401 8.84 -19.77 0.85
C SER A 401 10.23 -19.19 0.57
N LEU A 402 10.37 -18.54 -0.58
CA LEU A 402 11.62 -17.89 -1.00
C LEU A 402 12.07 -16.74 -0.07
N VAL A 403 11.14 -16.22 0.73
CA VAL A 403 11.35 -15.08 1.65
C VAL A 403 11.35 -15.47 3.13
N ALA A 404 11.33 -16.78 3.43
CA ALA A 404 11.34 -17.25 4.80
C ALA A 404 12.54 -16.70 5.59
N GLY A 405 12.29 -16.12 6.77
CA GLY A 405 13.34 -15.52 7.59
C GLY A 405 13.71 -14.08 7.25
N VAL A 406 13.24 -13.52 6.11
CA VAL A 406 13.54 -12.14 5.72
C VAL A 406 12.72 -11.15 6.55
N TYR A 407 11.41 -11.39 6.67
CA TYR A 407 10.48 -10.45 7.29
C TYR A 407 10.13 -10.81 8.75
N ASP A 408 10.51 -12.00 9.21
CA ASP A 408 10.13 -12.56 10.52
C ASP A 408 10.55 -11.69 11.71
N LYS A 409 11.65 -10.95 11.59
CA LYS A 409 12.21 -10.13 12.66
C LYS A 409 12.11 -8.65 12.32
N ALA A 410 11.46 -7.89 13.18
CA ALA A 410 11.47 -6.44 13.10
C ALA A 410 12.89 -5.90 13.33
N VAL A 411 13.25 -4.84 12.63
CA VAL A 411 14.51 -4.11 12.76
C VAL A 411 14.18 -2.71 13.28
N ASP A 412 14.81 -2.31 14.38
CA ASP A 412 14.68 -0.98 14.96
C ASP A 412 16.02 -0.24 14.82
N ARG A 413 16.08 0.73 13.88
CA ARG A 413 17.26 1.56 13.62
C ARG A 413 17.07 2.94 14.24
N GLU A 414 18.15 3.69 14.37
CA GLU A 414 18.07 5.08 14.84
C GLU A 414 17.19 5.93 13.91
N SER A 415 16.15 6.53 14.49
CA SER A 415 15.06 7.22 13.80
C SER A 415 14.74 8.58 14.45
N ALA A 416 13.64 9.22 14.06
CA ALA A 416 13.26 10.54 14.58
C ALA A 416 13.07 10.51 16.09
N TYR A 417 12.48 9.43 16.62
CA TYR A 417 12.26 9.25 18.05
C TYR A 417 13.57 9.34 18.85
N GLU A 418 14.57 8.53 18.48
CA GLU A 418 15.86 8.49 19.20
C GLU A 418 16.59 9.83 19.12
N LYS A 419 16.63 10.45 17.92
CA LYS A 419 17.31 11.73 17.71
C LYS A 419 16.65 12.88 18.46
N LEU A 420 15.32 12.96 18.45
CA LEU A 420 14.59 14.01 19.15
C LEU A 420 14.71 13.85 20.66
N LYS A 421 14.65 12.62 21.17
CA LYS A 421 14.86 12.31 22.59
C LYS A 421 16.26 12.75 23.04
N ALA A 422 17.30 12.39 22.28
CA ALA A 422 18.67 12.81 22.57
C ALA A 422 18.81 14.34 22.59
N ARG A 423 18.24 15.06 21.62
CA ARG A 423 18.23 16.53 21.59
C ARG A 423 17.53 17.15 22.81
N ALA A 424 16.41 16.57 23.23
CA ALA A 424 15.67 17.04 24.41
C ALA A 424 16.48 16.83 25.70
N GLU A 425 17.14 15.69 25.84
CA GLU A 425 18.02 15.38 26.97
C GLU A 425 19.24 16.33 27.02
N GLU A 426 19.88 16.59 25.87
CA GLU A 426 20.98 17.56 25.75
C GLU A 426 20.54 18.98 26.12
N ALA A 427 19.38 19.43 25.64
CA ALA A 427 18.84 20.75 25.96
C ALA A 427 18.50 20.88 27.45
N ALA A 428 17.92 19.85 28.06
CA ALA A 428 17.63 19.82 29.49
C ALA A 428 18.90 19.87 30.35
N GLN A 429 19.95 19.14 29.95
CA GLN A 429 21.25 19.17 30.63
C GLN A 429 21.92 20.55 30.49
N ALA A 430 21.88 21.18 29.32
CA ALA A 430 22.41 22.52 29.10
C ALA A 430 21.67 23.57 29.94
N ALA A 431 20.34 23.50 30.00
CA ALA A 431 19.52 24.39 30.82
C ALA A 431 19.79 24.21 32.33
N ALA A 432 19.96 22.96 32.78
CA ALA A 432 20.32 22.67 34.17
C ALA A 432 21.73 23.20 34.51
N ALA A 433 22.70 23.04 33.61
CA ALA A 433 24.04 23.59 33.78
C ALA A 433 24.05 25.13 33.81
N GLU A 434 23.26 25.79 32.96
CA GLU A 434 23.09 27.24 33.00
C GLU A 434 22.40 27.72 34.29
N ALA A 435 21.38 27.00 34.75
CA ALA A 435 20.68 27.33 35.99
C ALA A 435 21.61 27.19 37.20
N GLN A 436 22.43 26.13 37.23
CA GLN A 436 23.45 25.92 38.25
C GLN A 436 24.53 27.02 38.19
N ALA A 437 25.04 27.35 37.01
CA ALA A 437 26.02 28.44 36.84
C ALA A 437 25.45 29.80 37.27
N LYS A 438 24.16 30.08 36.99
CA LYS A 438 23.47 31.29 37.45
C LYS A 438 23.24 31.29 38.97
N ALA A 439 22.99 30.13 39.58
CA ALA A 439 22.88 29.98 41.02
C ALA A 439 24.24 30.19 41.71
N ASP A 440 25.30 29.56 41.21
CA ASP A 440 26.66 29.69 41.73
C ASP A 440 27.18 31.14 41.58
N ALA A 441 26.87 31.82 40.47
CA ALA A 441 27.20 33.23 40.28
C ALA A 441 26.43 34.18 41.22
N LYS A 442 25.18 33.84 41.58
CA LYS A 442 24.41 34.60 42.59
C LYS A 442 24.97 34.39 43.99
N THR A 443 25.34 33.17 44.35
CA THR A 443 25.98 32.83 45.62
C THR A 443 27.34 33.52 45.77
N ALA A 444 28.16 33.54 44.71
CA ALA A 444 29.43 34.26 44.71
C ALA A 444 29.26 35.80 44.82
N ARG A 445 28.21 36.38 44.23
CA ARG A 445 27.88 37.81 44.39
C ARG A 445 27.37 38.17 45.79
N GLN A 446 26.61 37.29 46.44
CA GLN A 446 26.17 37.49 47.82
C GLN A 446 27.31 37.34 48.83
N ALA A 447 28.25 36.42 48.61
CA ALA A 447 29.45 36.28 49.42
C ALA A 447 30.37 37.52 49.34
N GLY A 448 30.37 38.26 48.22
CA GLY A 448 31.09 39.53 48.06
C GLY A 448 30.40 40.75 48.67
N SER A 449 29.13 40.65 49.10
CA SER A 449 28.34 41.79 49.60
C SER A 449 28.30 41.90 51.12
N ASN A 450 28.75 40.89 51.86
CA ASN A 450 28.71 40.85 53.34
C ASN A 450 30.10 40.92 54.00
N GLY A 451 31.14 41.38 53.29
CA GLY A 451 32.48 41.56 53.81
C GLY A 451 32.94 43.02 53.78
N SER A 452 32.39 43.88 54.64
CA SER A 452 33.00 45.20 54.90
C SER A 452 34.07 45.07 55.99
N GLY A 453 35.35 45.25 55.65
CA GLY A 453 36.42 45.35 56.65
C GLY A 453 37.84 45.20 56.14
N THR A 454 38.31 46.21 55.38
CA THR A 454 39.71 46.71 55.35
C THR A 454 40.89 45.72 55.37
N LEU A 455 41.53 45.48 54.21
CA LEU A 455 42.98 45.70 53.98
C LEU A 455 43.39 45.23 52.56
N GLY A 456 44.10 46.09 51.82
CA GLY A 456 44.90 45.67 50.66
C GLY A 456 44.49 46.25 49.31
N GLY A 457 44.58 47.58 49.16
CA GLY A 457 44.80 48.16 47.84
C GLY A 457 46.21 47.84 47.34
N VAL A 458 46.37 47.84 46.01
CA VAL A 458 47.61 47.69 45.21
C VAL A 458 47.89 46.25 44.71
N LEU A 459 47.27 45.90 43.57
CA LEU A 459 47.95 45.36 42.38
C LEU A 459 46.92 45.10 41.26
N GLY A 460 47.00 45.90 40.19
CA GLY A 460 46.11 45.84 39.04
C GLY A 460 46.35 44.65 38.11
N GLY A 461 45.34 44.35 37.29
CA GLY A 461 45.43 43.35 36.23
C GLY A 461 44.09 43.09 35.56
N SER A 462 43.72 43.95 34.61
CA SER A 462 42.60 43.74 33.68
C SER A 462 42.90 42.59 32.72
N GLY A 463 42.16 41.49 32.77
CA GLY A 463 42.34 40.41 31.80
C GLY A 463 41.39 39.22 31.87
N ARG A 464 40.26 39.29 32.59
CA ARG A 464 39.45 38.10 32.91
C ARG A 464 38.03 38.07 32.31
N ARG A 465 37.72 38.94 31.35
CA ARG A 465 36.42 38.98 30.66
C ARG A 465 36.41 38.40 29.24
N GLU A 466 37.57 38.19 28.59
CA GLU A 466 37.63 37.69 27.21
C GLU A 466 37.39 36.18 27.07
N GLY A 467 37.78 35.36 28.04
CA GLY A 467 37.70 33.89 27.90
C GLY A 467 36.28 33.29 27.84
N ALA A 468 35.26 33.97 28.40
CA ALA A 468 33.88 33.46 28.39
C ALA A 468 33.16 33.72 27.06
N VAL A 469 33.48 34.84 26.39
CA VAL A 469 32.92 35.20 25.09
C VAL A 469 33.57 34.37 23.98
N GLU A 470 34.87 34.11 24.10
CA GLU A 470 35.61 33.28 23.15
C GLU A 470 35.20 31.80 23.23
N ALA A 471 34.89 31.29 24.43
CA ALA A 471 34.37 29.93 24.60
C ALA A 471 32.97 29.72 24.00
N LEU A 472 32.09 30.73 24.09
CA LEU A 472 30.75 30.72 23.49
C LEU A 472 30.78 30.84 21.96
N ALA A 473 31.71 31.62 21.41
CA ALA A 473 31.89 31.73 19.96
C ALA A 473 32.43 30.43 19.34
N LYS A 474 33.31 29.71 20.05
CA LYS A 474 33.92 28.47 19.57
C LYS A 474 32.97 27.27 19.55
N SER A 475 31.97 27.24 20.43
CA SER A 475 30.90 26.23 20.44
C SER A 475 29.84 26.48 19.37
N ALA A 476 29.49 27.75 19.10
CA ALA A 476 28.58 28.11 18.01
C ALA A 476 29.16 27.78 16.61
N ALA A 477 30.48 27.98 16.42
CA ALA A 477 31.15 27.71 15.15
C ALA A 477 31.30 26.20 14.84
N ARG A 478 31.27 25.32 15.85
CA ARG A 478 31.33 23.85 15.65
C ARG A 478 29.99 23.22 15.30
N ALA A 479 28.88 23.88 15.61
CA ALA A 479 27.54 23.38 15.30
C ALA A 479 27.11 23.59 13.83
N ILE A 480 27.74 24.54 13.12
CA ILE A 480 27.35 24.95 11.76
C ILE A 480 28.08 24.14 10.66
N GLY A 481 29.13 23.38 11.01
CA GLY A 481 30.08 22.83 10.04
C GLY A 481 29.79 21.44 9.43
N SER A 482 28.73 20.72 9.84
CA SER A 482 28.59 19.28 9.47
C SER A 482 27.26 18.84 8.86
N GLN A 483 26.43 19.73 8.31
CA GLN A 483 25.14 19.36 7.71
C GLN A 483 24.98 19.76 6.25
N VAL A 484 25.85 19.24 5.37
CA VAL A 484 25.59 19.26 3.93
C VAL A 484 25.77 17.84 3.38
N GLY A 485 24.66 17.25 2.90
CA GLY A 485 24.72 16.12 1.99
C GLY A 485 24.19 14.79 2.52
N ARG A 486 22.88 14.71 2.77
CA ARG A 486 22.10 13.46 2.60
C ARG A 486 20.64 13.82 2.41
N SER A 487 20.29 14.16 1.17
CA SER A 487 18.90 14.15 0.75
C SER A 487 18.39 12.71 0.81
N ILE A 488 17.39 12.47 1.64
CA ILE A 488 16.69 11.19 1.71
C ILE A 488 15.92 11.01 0.39
N ILE A 489 16.16 9.88 -0.29
CA ILE A 489 15.34 9.46 -1.43
C ILE A 489 14.02 8.98 -0.84
N ARG A 490 13.02 9.88 -0.80
CA ARG A 490 11.63 9.49 -0.59
C ARG A 490 11.14 8.74 -1.84
N GLY A 491 10.25 7.78 -1.62
CA GLY A 491 9.27 7.41 -2.63
C GLY A 491 8.62 8.68 -3.19
N VAL A 492 8.53 8.77 -4.51
CA VAL A 492 8.26 9.97 -5.31
C VAL A 492 6.89 10.60 -5.04
N LEU A 493 5.98 9.95 -4.30
CA LEU A 493 4.90 10.65 -3.64
C LEU A 493 5.44 11.87 -2.87
N GLY A 494 6.49 11.74 -2.04
CA GLY A 494 7.10 12.88 -1.35
C GLY A 494 7.74 13.96 -2.24
N SER A 495 8.26 13.60 -3.42
CA SER A 495 8.98 14.53 -4.30
C SER A 495 8.09 15.23 -5.35
N LEU A 496 6.96 14.62 -5.73
CA LEU A 496 5.94 15.25 -6.58
C LEU A 496 5.13 16.32 -5.83
N PHE A 497 5.01 16.22 -4.51
CA PHE A 497 4.31 17.21 -3.68
C PHE A 497 5.18 18.43 -3.28
N GLY A 498 6.44 18.50 -3.71
CA GLY A 498 7.38 19.57 -3.35
C GLY A 498 7.56 20.72 -4.37
N LYS A 499 6.82 20.72 -5.49
CA LYS A 499 6.81 21.84 -6.44
C LYS A 499 5.41 22.42 -6.61
N ARG A 500 5.05 23.32 -5.70
CA ARG A 500 4.32 24.54 -6.02
C ARG A 500 4.80 25.66 -5.13
#